data_AF-A0A2D6J0K7-F1
#
_entry.id   AF-A0A2D6J0K7-F1
#
_cell.length_a   1.000
_cell.length_b   1.000
_cell.length_c   1.000
_cell.angle_alpha   90.00
_cell.angle_beta   90.00
_cell.angle_gamma   90.00
#
_symmetry.space_group_name_H-M   'P 1'
#
loop_
_entity.id
_entity.type
_entity.pdbx_description
1 polymer ?
#
loop_
_entity_poly.entity_id
_entity_poly.type
_entity_poly.pdbx_seq_one_letter_code
_entity_poly.pdbx_strand_id
1 'polypeptide(L)'
;MSTGKLYRSKGEEFVATVHYKLLDESPINWWGEFTLTEYMRVSDGDGYMIVLEDNRKGRCSLKRRVNRAVSGVPPLYHYRFKGRGPLE
;
A
#
# COMPACT_ATOMS: atom_id res chain seq x y z
N MET A 1 -13.27 4.75 3.34
CA MET A 1 -11.90 4.23 3.20
C MET A 1 -12.03 2.90 2.50
N SER A 2 -11.39 2.72 1.35
CA SER A 2 -11.45 1.47 0.60
C SER A 2 -10.52 0.44 1.23
N THR A 3 -10.88 -0.83 1.13
CA THR A 3 -10.09 -1.92 1.71
C THR A 3 -9.48 -2.73 0.59
N GLY A 4 -8.17 -2.93 0.65
CA GLY A 4 -7.41 -3.72 -0.30
C GLY A 4 -6.61 -4.80 0.41
N LYS A 5 -5.97 -5.64 -0.38
CA LYS A 5 -5.07 -6.69 0.10
C LYS A 5 -3.67 -6.41 -0.44
N LEU A 6 -2.68 -6.57 0.42
CA LEU A 6 -1.28 -6.42 0.05
C LEU A 6 -0.65 -7.81 -0.09
N TYR A 7 0.06 -8.01 -1.19
CA TYR A 7 0.80 -9.22 -1.51
C TYR A 7 2.26 -8.90 -1.75
N ARG A 8 3.14 -9.87 -1.47
CA ARG A 8 4.58 -9.73 -1.72
C ARG A 8 4.90 -10.12 -3.16
N SER A 9 5.69 -9.33 -3.89
CA SER A 9 5.97 -9.62 -5.31
C SER A 9 6.83 -10.88 -5.53
N LYS A 10 7.59 -11.34 -4.52
CA LYS A 10 8.50 -12.49 -4.66
C LYS A 10 7.84 -13.86 -4.54
N GLY A 11 6.57 -13.94 -4.16
CA GLY A 11 5.89 -15.23 -3.98
C GLY A 11 4.37 -15.18 -3.92
N GLU A 12 3.76 -14.03 -4.24
CA GLU A 12 2.31 -13.80 -4.12
C GLU A 12 1.76 -14.13 -2.72
N GLU A 13 2.62 -14.07 -1.71
CA GLU A 13 2.23 -14.31 -0.33
C GLU A 13 1.37 -13.14 0.15
N PHE A 14 0.20 -13.46 0.71
CA PHE A 14 -0.65 -12.49 1.38
C PHE A 14 0.11 -11.89 2.56
N VAL A 15 0.24 -10.57 2.56
CA VAL A 15 0.96 -9.84 3.60
C VAL A 15 -0.04 -9.38 4.66
N ALA A 16 -1.00 -8.56 4.28
CA ALA A 16 -1.98 -7.99 5.19
C ALA A 16 -3.14 -7.35 4.41
N THR A 17 -4.23 -7.10 5.13
CA THR A 17 -5.30 -6.22 4.67
C THR A 17 -4.88 -4.76 4.90
N VAL A 18 -5.20 -3.88 3.96
CA VAL A 18 -4.81 -2.47 4.00
C VAL A 18 -6.01 -1.58 3.72
N HIS A 19 -6.13 -0.48 4.48
CA HIS A 19 -7.05 0.60 4.12
C HIS A 19 -6.32 1.58 3.23
N TYR A 20 -6.71 1.62 1.96
CA TYR A 20 -6.08 2.50 0.97
C TYR A 20 -6.98 3.68 0.61
N LYS A 21 -6.33 4.72 0.13
CA LYS A 21 -6.90 5.88 -0.53
C LYS A 21 -6.09 6.12 -1.78
N LEU A 22 -6.69 5.85 -2.95
CA LEU A 22 -6.09 6.29 -4.19
C LEU A 22 -6.23 7.81 -4.28
N LEU A 23 -5.11 8.47 -4.60
CA LEU A 23 -5.08 9.92 -4.77
C LEU A 23 -4.98 10.30 -6.25
N ASP A 24 -4.40 9.42 -7.05
CA ASP A 24 -4.23 9.61 -8.49
C ASP A 24 -4.44 8.28 -9.21
N GLU A 25 -5.40 8.27 -10.12
CA GLU A 25 -5.81 7.12 -10.95
C GLU A 25 -5.26 7.19 -12.37
N SER A 26 -4.20 7.95 -12.62
CA SER A 26 -3.67 8.07 -13.97
C SER A 26 -3.25 6.70 -14.52
N PRO A 27 -3.66 6.34 -15.75
CA PRO A 27 -3.42 5.01 -16.34
C PRO A 27 -1.93 4.68 -16.52
N ILE A 28 -1.06 5.69 -16.47
CA ILE A 28 0.38 5.58 -16.65
C ILE A 28 1.12 5.57 -15.30
N ASN A 29 0.59 6.29 -14.31
CA ASN A 29 1.21 6.50 -13.01
C ASN A 29 0.14 6.73 -11.95
N TRP A 30 -0.33 5.68 -11.31
CA TRP A 30 -1.23 5.79 -10.18
C TRP A 30 -0.46 5.75 -8.87
N TRP A 31 -0.96 6.49 -7.88
CA TRP A 31 -0.39 6.48 -6.54
C TRP A 31 -1.45 6.80 -5.50
N GLY A 32 -1.16 6.38 -4.29
CA GLY A 32 -2.05 6.59 -3.16
C GLY A 32 -1.34 6.35 -1.86
N GLU A 33 -2.13 6.31 -0.81
CA GLU A 33 -1.67 6.06 0.54
C GLU A 33 -2.50 4.94 1.15
N PHE A 34 -1.87 4.08 1.93
CA PHE A 34 -2.59 3.11 2.73
C PHE A 34 -2.07 3.05 4.16
N THR A 35 -2.91 2.49 5.01
CA THR A 35 -2.59 2.10 6.38
C THR A 35 -2.83 0.60 6.53
N LEU A 36 -1.98 -0.06 7.28
CA LEU A 36 -2.16 -1.48 7.58
C LEU A 36 -3.26 -1.62 8.64
N THR A 37 -4.18 -2.57 8.47
CA THR A 37 -5.17 -2.90 9.51
C THR A 37 -4.51 -3.58 10.71
N GLU A 38 -3.43 -4.29 10.43
CA GLU A 38 -2.68 -5.08 11.40
C GLU A 38 -1.22 -4.64 11.43
N TYR A 39 -0.57 -4.77 12.58
CA TYR A 39 0.82 -4.40 12.71
C TYR A 39 1.73 -5.42 12.01
N MET A 40 2.04 -5.17 10.73
CA MET A 40 2.93 -6.00 9.93
C MET A 40 4.26 -5.29 9.65
N ARG A 41 5.37 -6.03 9.67
CA ARG A 41 6.66 -5.53 9.19
C ARG A 41 6.68 -5.58 7.66
N VAL A 42 6.57 -4.41 7.04
CA VAL A 42 6.69 -4.22 5.59
C VAL A 42 8.03 -3.55 5.31
N SER A 43 8.81 -4.09 4.38
CA SER A 43 10.10 -3.53 3.99
C SER A 43 9.90 -2.33 3.07
N ASP A 44 10.55 -1.22 3.39
CA ASP A 44 10.56 -0.03 2.54
C ASP A 44 11.34 -0.31 1.26
N GLY A 45 10.78 0.07 0.10
CA GLY A 45 11.46 -0.06 -1.19
C GLY A 45 11.37 -1.43 -1.87
N ASP A 46 10.81 -2.46 -1.22
CA ASP A 46 10.58 -3.76 -1.87
C ASP A 46 9.38 -3.68 -2.85
N GLY A 47 9.30 -4.64 -3.77
CA GLY A 47 8.21 -4.74 -4.73
C GLY A 47 6.99 -5.40 -4.09
N TYR A 48 5.86 -4.72 -4.08
CA TYR A 48 4.59 -5.25 -3.57
C TYR A 48 3.54 -5.26 -4.66
N MET A 49 2.52 -6.11 -4.49
CA MET A 49 1.33 -6.12 -5.32
C MET A 49 0.14 -5.75 -4.45
N ILE A 50 -0.52 -4.65 -4.77
CA ILE A 50 -1.76 -4.26 -4.10
C ILE A 50 -2.93 -4.72 -4.96
N VAL A 51 -3.92 -5.33 -4.30
CA VAL A 51 -5.20 -5.71 -4.88
C VAL A 51 -6.25 -4.79 -4.27
N LEU A 52 -6.90 -4.02 -5.12
CA LEU A 52 -7.98 -3.09 -4.78
C LEU A 52 -9.29 -3.84 -4.55
N GLU A 53 -10.29 -3.17 -3.98
CA GLU A 53 -11.61 -3.78 -3.74
C GLU A 53 -12.29 -4.27 -5.03
N ASP A 54 -12.00 -3.60 -6.13
CA ASP A 54 -12.54 -3.85 -7.47
C ASP A 54 -11.85 -5.03 -8.19
N ASN A 55 -11.10 -5.88 -7.45
CA ASN A 55 -10.23 -6.95 -7.97
C ASN A 55 -9.06 -6.51 -8.87
N ARG A 56 -8.96 -5.22 -9.20
CA ARG A 56 -7.79 -4.63 -9.85
C ARG A 56 -6.52 -4.82 -9.02
N LYS A 57 -5.48 -5.36 -9.63
CA LYS A 57 -4.16 -5.56 -9.02
C LYS A 57 -3.09 -4.76 -9.74
N GLY A 58 -2.11 -4.31 -8.97
CA GLY A 58 -1.03 -3.50 -9.50
C GLY A 58 0.26 -3.70 -8.73
N ARG A 59 1.36 -3.84 -9.47
CA ARG A 59 2.70 -3.81 -8.86
C ARG A 59 3.02 -2.38 -8.46
N CYS A 60 3.41 -2.21 -7.21
CA CYS A 60 3.74 -0.92 -6.64
C CYS A 60 4.96 -1.03 -5.72
N SER A 61 5.67 0.08 -5.61
CA SER A 61 6.72 0.24 -4.61
C SER A 61 6.13 0.96 -3.40
N LEU A 62 6.49 0.48 -2.21
CA LEU A 62 6.03 1.07 -0.95
C LEU A 62 7.09 1.98 -0.38
N LYS A 63 6.64 3.17 0.05
CA LYS A 63 7.45 4.11 0.80
C LYS A 63 6.77 4.44 2.13
N ARG A 64 7.35 4.00 3.23
CA ARG A 64 6.90 4.26 4.59
C ARG A 64 7.00 5.76 4.90
N ARG A 65 5.86 6.38 5.17
CA ARG A 65 5.76 7.71 5.77
C ARG A 65 5.75 7.52 7.28
N VAL A 66 6.91 7.72 7.91
CA VAL A 66 6.97 7.84 9.36
C VAL A 66 6.52 9.25 9.73
N ASN A 67 5.38 9.37 10.40
CA ASN A 67 4.98 10.63 11.02
C ASN A 67 5.96 10.92 12.16
N ARG A 68 6.83 11.92 11.98
CA ARG A 68 7.92 12.25 12.91
C ARG A 68 7.46 12.91 14.22
N ALA A 69 6.17 13.11 14.47
CA ALA A 69 5.73 13.72 15.72
C ALA A 69 4.27 13.41 16.03
N VAL A 70 3.99 12.44 16.90
CA VAL A 70 2.94 12.56 17.92
C VAL A 70 3.30 11.64 19.08
N SER A 71 3.66 12.20 20.23
CA SER A 71 3.85 11.47 21.48
C SER A 71 2.48 11.01 21.98
N GLY A 72 2.17 9.71 21.92
CA GLY A 72 1.01 9.13 22.61
C GLY A 72 0.00 8.31 21.80
N VAL A 73 0.07 8.28 20.46
CA VAL A 73 -0.79 7.41 19.63
C VAL A 73 0.06 6.30 19.00
N PRO A 74 -0.32 5.01 19.09
CA PRO A 74 0.45 3.95 18.47
C PRO A 74 0.60 4.25 16.96
N PRO A 75 1.83 4.13 16.41
CA PRO A 75 2.08 4.52 15.03
C PRO A 75 1.36 3.54 14.09
N LEU A 76 0.16 3.91 13.65
CA LEU A 76 -0.41 3.37 12.43
C LEU A 76 0.52 3.82 11.31
N TYR A 77 1.35 2.89 10.82
CA TYR A 77 2.28 3.21 9.75
C TYR A 77 1.49 3.58 8.51
N HIS A 78 1.71 4.80 8.04
CA HIS A 78 1.22 5.26 6.75
C HIS A 78 2.25 4.88 5.69
N TYR A 79 1.79 4.26 4.61
CA TYR A 79 2.62 3.92 3.47
C TYR A 79 2.09 4.65 2.25
N ARG A 80 2.98 5.28 1.51
CA ARG A 80 2.69 5.77 0.16
C ARG A 80 3.03 4.65 -0.82
N PHE A 81 2.07 4.25 -1.64
CA PHE A 81 2.32 3.31 -2.73
C PHE A 81 2.30 4.05 -4.06
N LYS A 82 3.20 3.66 -4.96
CA LYS A 82 3.23 4.16 -6.33
C LYS A 82 3.38 2.99 -7.28
N GLY A 83 2.43 2.88 -8.21
CA GLY A 83 2.51 1.95 -9.32
C GLY A 83 3.01 2.62 -10.60
N ARG A 84 3.51 1.80 -11.51
CA ARG A 84 3.77 2.18 -12.90
C ARG A 84 3.07 1.14 -13.79
N GLY A 85 2.30 1.62 -14.74
CA GLY A 85 1.46 0.77 -15.60
C GLY A 85 0.00 0.72 -15.16
N PRO A 86 -0.89 0.17 -16.01
CA PRO A 86 -2.31 0.07 -15.72
C PRO A 86 -2.56 -0.86 -14.53
N LEU A 87 -3.64 -0.57 -13.81
CA LEU A 87 -4.23 -1.51 -12.85
C LEU A 87 -5.01 -2.54 -13.68
N GLU A 88 -4.64 -3.82 -13.59
CA GLU A 88 -5.27 -4.93 -14.32
C GLU A 88 -6.16 -5.77 -13.42
#